data_AF-A0A927XBU4-F1
#
_entry.id   AF-A0A927XBU4-F1
#
_cell.length_a   1.000
_cell.length_b   1.000
_cell.length_c   1.000
_cell.angle_alpha   90.00
_cell.angle_beta   90.00
_cell.angle_gamma   90.00
#
_symmetry.space_group_name_H-M   'P 1'
#
loop_
_entity.id
_entity.type
_entity.pdbx_description
1 polymer ?
#
loop_
_entity_poly.entity_id
_entity_poly.type
_entity_poly.pdbx_seq_one_letter_code
_entity_poly.pdbx_strand_id
1 'polypeptide(L)'
;MIKIVKYRKIIAFFLVVVSILLGILTFCKLKNGNIEFIKNNFTKINYFNYKIIIFHFIILTISFFLSFIGIGLFILLFYLLYELFTIGFMFSYFAYFYKTKGILFNFTYFLIYKFILLFLLVILILKYYKLFKNFFKYIRKENVDITKTVVNSQLINIFILFHDIILILFGKYLLNLFTFLLK
;
A
#
# COMPACT_ATOMS: atom_id res chain seq x y z
N MET A 1 25.13 -5.32 -17.16
CA MET A 1 23.76 -5.60 -16.64
C MET A 1 23.71 -6.56 -15.43
N ILE A 2 24.76 -7.34 -15.12
CA ILE A 2 24.74 -8.39 -14.08
C ILE A 2 24.94 -7.85 -12.65
N LYS A 3 25.69 -6.74 -12.44
CA LYS A 3 25.93 -6.18 -11.09
C LYS A 3 24.68 -5.57 -10.43
N ILE A 4 23.78 -4.97 -11.20
CA ILE A 4 22.55 -4.34 -10.67
C ILE A 4 21.59 -5.38 -10.08
N VAL A 5 21.62 -6.62 -10.56
CA VAL A 5 20.77 -7.73 -10.07
C VAL A 5 21.08 -8.08 -8.62
N LYS A 6 22.36 -8.03 -8.23
CA LYS A 6 22.83 -8.42 -6.89
C LYS A 6 22.31 -7.47 -5.79
N TYR A 7 22.09 -6.19 -6.13
CA TYR A 7 21.62 -5.17 -5.18
C TYR A 7 20.12 -4.92 -5.22
N ARG A 8 19.33 -5.64 -6.02
CA ARG A 8 17.87 -5.41 -6.17
C ARG A 8 17.12 -5.44 -4.84
N LYS A 9 17.49 -6.36 -3.95
CA LYS A 9 16.90 -6.46 -2.60
C LYS A 9 17.25 -5.26 -1.73
N ILE A 10 18.50 -4.81 -1.80
CA ILE A 10 19.01 -3.66 -1.04
C ILE A 10 18.36 -2.37 -1.53
N ILE A 11 18.23 -2.18 -2.84
CA ILE A 11 17.58 -1.01 -3.46
C ILE A 11 16.09 -0.98 -3.08
N ALA A 12 15.40 -2.12 -3.13
CA ALA A 12 14.00 -2.21 -2.73
C ALA A 12 13.82 -1.90 -1.22
N PHE A 13 14.67 -2.45 -0.36
CA PHE A 13 14.66 -2.14 1.07
C PHE A 13 14.93 -0.66 1.34
N PHE A 14 15.91 -0.08 0.66
CA PHE A 14 16.25 1.34 0.76
C PHE A 14 15.06 2.23 0.37
N LEU A 15 14.38 1.91 -0.75
CA LEU A 15 13.17 2.64 -1.17
C LEU A 15 12.07 2.59 -0.12
N VAL A 16 11.84 1.42 0.50
CA VAL A 16 10.85 1.26 1.57
C VAL A 16 11.20 2.15 2.76
N VAL A 17 12.44 2.11 3.23
CA VAL A 17 12.91 2.94 4.35
C VAL A 17 12.80 4.42 4.04
N VAL A 18 13.20 4.84 2.83
CA VAL A 18 13.14 6.25 2.40
C VAL A 18 11.69 6.74 2.35
N SER A 19 10.74 5.97 1.81
CA SER A 19 9.32 6.36 1.79
C SER A 19 8.76 6.60 3.19
N ILE A 20 9.08 5.73 4.14
CA ILE A 20 8.65 5.87 5.54
C ILE A 20 9.28 7.13 6.16
N LEU A 21 10.59 7.34 5.97
CA LEU A 21 11.30 8.52 6.47
C LEU A 21 10.76 9.82 5.87
N LEU A 22 10.40 9.83 4.58
CA LEU A 22 9.77 10.98 3.94
C LEU A 22 8.40 11.29 4.55
N GLY A 23 7.61 10.27 4.89
CA GLY A 23 6.35 10.43 5.64
C GLY A 23 6.56 11.07 7.01
N ILE A 24 7.59 10.64 7.72
CA ILE A 24 7.97 11.21 9.02
C ILE A 24 8.39 12.68 8.87
N LEU A 25 9.31 12.96 7.94
CA LEU A 25 9.86 14.30 7.72
C LEU A 25 8.79 15.30 7.27
N THR A 26 7.85 14.87 6.43
CA THR A 26 6.74 15.73 5.98
C THR A 26 5.82 16.09 7.14
N PHE A 27 5.49 15.15 8.03
CA PHE A 27 4.72 15.45 9.23
C PHE A 27 5.46 16.45 10.13
N CYS A 28 6.75 16.23 10.41
CA CYS A 28 7.55 17.10 11.27
C CYS A 28 7.70 18.53 10.73
N LYS A 29 7.56 18.75 9.42
CA LYS A 29 7.59 20.07 8.78
C LYS A 29 6.24 20.80 8.81
N LEU A 30 5.16 20.17 9.29
CA LEU A 30 3.87 20.82 9.39
C LEU A 30 3.89 21.93 10.44
N LYS A 31 3.27 23.07 10.11
CA LYS A 31 3.04 24.16 11.07
C LYS A 31 1.97 23.72 12.10
N ASN A 32 2.04 24.26 13.33
CA ASN A 32 1.13 23.91 14.43
C ASN A 32 -0.36 24.02 14.04
N GLY A 33 -0.77 25.05 13.29
CA GLY A 33 -2.16 25.18 12.82
C GLY A 33 -2.63 24.04 11.90
N ASN A 34 -1.73 23.48 11.09
CA ASN A 34 -2.04 22.31 10.26
C ASN A 34 -2.14 21.04 11.10
N ILE A 35 -1.31 20.91 12.13
CA ILE A 35 -1.31 19.78 13.06
C ILE A 35 -2.63 19.74 13.85
N GLU A 36 -3.10 20.89 14.32
CA GLU A 36 -4.40 21.02 15.00
C GLU A 36 -5.59 20.75 14.06
N PHE A 37 -5.52 21.23 12.82
CA PHE A 37 -6.53 20.92 11.81
C PHE A 37 -6.63 19.40 11.54
N ILE A 38 -5.47 18.73 11.40
CA ILE A 38 -5.43 17.27 11.22
C ILE A 38 -6.05 16.58 12.44
N LYS A 39 -5.67 16.97 13.66
CA LYS A 39 -6.22 16.40 14.90
C LYS A 39 -7.75 16.51 14.96
N ASN A 40 -8.29 17.68 14.65
CA ASN A 40 -9.73 17.96 14.70
C ASN A 40 -10.53 17.18 13.64
N ASN A 41 -9.90 16.87 12.51
CA ASN A 41 -10.53 16.07 11.46
C ASN A 41 -10.33 14.57 11.68
N PHE A 42 -9.26 14.15 12.36
CA PHE A 42 -8.95 12.74 12.62
C PHE A 42 -10.07 12.02 13.38
N THR A 43 -10.71 12.71 14.34
CA THR A 43 -11.83 12.17 15.12
C THR A 43 -13.15 12.14 14.35
N LYS A 44 -13.26 12.89 13.25
CA LYS A 44 -14.44 12.95 12.37
C LYS A 44 -14.34 12.01 11.17
N ILE A 45 -13.23 11.29 11.00
CA ILE A 45 -13.08 10.31 9.93
C ILE A 45 -14.06 9.16 10.21
N ASN A 46 -15.16 9.13 9.46
CA ASN A 46 -15.90 7.90 9.27
C ASN A 46 -14.95 6.91 8.58
N TYR A 47 -14.39 5.99 9.36
CA TYR A 47 -13.54 4.89 8.88
C TYR A 47 -14.22 4.04 7.79
N PHE A 48 -15.55 4.13 7.68
CA PHE A 48 -16.36 3.54 6.62
C PHE A 48 -16.51 4.51 5.46
N ASN A 49 -15.70 4.33 4.42
CA ASN A 49 -15.92 5.02 3.16
C ASN A 49 -15.79 4.02 2.00
N TYR A 50 -16.94 3.62 1.45
CA TYR A 50 -17.03 2.78 0.24
C TYR A 50 -16.22 3.35 -0.93
N LYS A 51 -15.98 4.67 -0.94
CA LYS A 51 -15.11 5.34 -1.93
C LYS A 51 -13.68 4.79 -1.93
N ILE A 52 -13.19 4.25 -0.81
CA ILE A 52 -11.85 3.64 -0.74
C ILE A 52 -11.80 2.36 -1.56
N ILE A 53 -12.82 1.48 -1.44
CA ILE A 53 -12.91 0.26 -2.27
C ILE A 53 -12.98 0.65 -3.75
N ILE A 54 -13.82 1.63 -4.09
CA ILE A 54 -13.97 2.09 -5.48
C ILE A 54 -12.63 2.60 -6.02
N PHE A 55 -11.90 3.37 -5.21
CA PHE A 55 -10.59 3.89 -5.60
C PHE A 55 -9.56 2.76 -5.81
N HIS A 56 -9.49 1.79 -4.90
CA HIS A 56 -8.63 0.61 -5.07
C HIS A 56 -9.02 -0.18 -6.32
N PHE A 57 -10.31 -0.40 -6.56
CA PHE A 57 -10.81 -1.08 -7.75
C PHE A 57 -10.36 -0.38 -9.03
N ILE A 58 -10.48 0.95 -9.09
CA ILE A 58 -10.04 1.76 -10.22
C ILE A 58 -8.52 1.63 -10.42
N ILE A 59 -7.72 1.78 -9.35
CA ILE A 59 -6.26 1.64 -9.43
C ILE A 59 -5.88 0.25 -9.93
N LEU A 60 -6.44 -0.81 -9.37
CA LEU A 60 -6.09 -2.19 -9.71
C LEU A 60 -6.48 -2.52 -11.16
N THR A 61 -7.66 -2.10 -11.61
CA THR A 61 -8.12 -2.33 -12.98
C THR A 61 -7.29 -1.56 -14.00
N ILE A 62 -7.08 -0.26 -13.80
CA ILE A 62 -6.24 0.57 -14.67
C ILE A 62 -4.81 0.02 -14.71
N SER A 63 -4.24 -0.30 -13.56
CA SER A 63 -2.89 -0.86 -13.48
C SER A 63 -2.80 -2.21 -14.18
N PHE A 64 -3.82 -3.06 -14.08
CA PHE A 64 -3.85 -4.33 -14.78
C PHE A 64 -3.78 -4.15 -16.30
N PHE A 65 -4.66 -3.34 -16.88
CA PHE A 65 -4.67 -3.13 -18.33
C PHE A 65 -3.37 -2.48 -18.82
N LEU A 66 -2.85 -1.51 -18.07
CA LEU A 66 -1.59 -0.85 -18.40
C LEU A 66 -0.35 -1.73 -18.11
N SER A 67 -0.50 -2.85 -17.41
CA SER A 67 0.63 -3.75 -17.09
C SER A 67 1.20 -4.42 -18.33
N PHE A 68 0.38 -4.66 -19.36
CA PHE A 68 0.83 -5.24 -20.63
C PHE A 68 1.91 -4.38 -21.30
N ILE A 69 1.81 -3.05 -21.18
CA ILE A 69 2.76 -2.08 -21.74
C ILE A 69 3.77 -1.60 -20.67
N GLY A 70 3.70 -2.14 -19.45
CA GLY A 70 4.63 -1.87 -18.36
C GLY A 70 4.31 -0.63 -17.53
N ILE A 71 3.45 0.27 -18.03
CA ILE A 71 3.00 1.47 -17.31
C ILE A 71 2.29 1.09 -16.00
N GLY A 72 1.50 0.02 -16.01
CA GLY A 72 0.78 -0.48 -14.83
C GLY A 72 1.69 -0.89 -13.67
N LEU A 73 2.93 -1.30 -13.95
CA LEU A 73 3.93 -1.58 -12.92
C LEU A 73 4.35 -0.33 -12.17
N PHE A 74 4.58 0.76 -12.90
CA PHE A 74 4.95 2.04 -12.31
C PHE A 74 3.81 2.58 -11.44
N ILE A 75 2.57 2.47 -11.90
CA ILE A 75 1.39 2.90 -11.12
C ILE A 75 1.33 2.14 -9.79
N LEU A 76 1.44 0.80 -9.80
CA LEU A 76 1.44 0.02 -8.56
C LEU A 76 2.65 0.31 -7.65
N LEU A 77 3.82 0.58 -8.23
CA LEU A 77 5.01 0.98 -7.45
C LEU A 77 4.80 2.33 -6.77
N PHE A 78 4.27 3.34 -7.49
CA PHE A 78 3.94 4.62 -6.89
C PHE A 78 2.87 4.47 -5.81
N TYR A 79 1.87 3.62 -6.04
CA TYR A 79 0.85 3.32 -5.05
C TYR A 79 1.44 2.68 -3.79
N LEU A 80 2.35 1.71 -3.94
CA LEU A 80 3.07 1.10 -2.81
C LEU A 80 3.90 2.14 -2.04
N LEU A 81 4.62 3.02 -2.73
CA LEU A 81 5.41 4.08 -2.10
C LEU A 81 4.53 5.08 -1.35
N TYR A 82 3.36 5.42 -1.90
CA TYR A 82 2.36 6.26 -1.24
C TYR A 82 1.87 5.59 0.06
N GLU A 83 1.50 4.31 0.01
CA GLU A 83 1.06 3.58 1.20
C GLU A 83 2.14 3.57 2.29
N LEU A 84 3.40 3.31 1.93
CA LEU A 84 4.54 3.35 2.87
C LEU A 84 4.78 4.75 3.45
N PHE A 85 4.63 5.78 2.62
CA PHE A 85 4.69 7.17 3.07
C PHE A 85 3.59 7.48 4.09
N THR A 86 2.35 7.04 3.84
CA THR A 86 1.23 7.28 4.79
C THR A 86 1.47 6.60 6.14
N ILE A 87 2.13 5.43 6.15
CA ILE A 87 2.51 4.74 7.38
C ILE A 87 3.50 5.57 8.19
N GLY A 88 4.53 6.12 7.54
CA GLY A 88 5.49 7.02 8.20
C GLY A 88 4.80 8.26 8.76
N PHE A 89 3.89 8.85 8.00
CA PHE A 89 3.11 10.00 8.43
C PHE A 89 2.24 9.70 9.67
N MET A 90 1.50 8.59 9.64
CA MET A 90 0.67 8.15 10.77
C MET A 90 1.51 7.84 12.01
N PHE A 91 2.68 7.22 11.82
CA PHE A 91 3.60 6.94 12.92
C PHE A 91 4.02 8.22 13.64
N SER A 92 4.42 9.24 12.88
CA SER A 92 4.77 10.55 13.44
C SER A 92 3.59 11.25 14.10
N TYR A 93 2.40 11.16 13.51
CA TYR A 93 1.18 11.72 14.10
C TYR A 93 0.88 11.12 15.48
N PHE A 94 0.83 9.78 15.58
CA PHE A 94 0.52 9.13 16.86
C PHE A 94 1.63 9.31 17.89
N ALA A 95 2.90 9.29 17.47
CA ALA A 95 4.03 9.56 18.34
C ALA A 95 3.98 11.00 18.91
N TYR A 96 3.58 11.99 18.10
CA TYR A 96 3.48 13.38 18.53
C TYR A 96 2.41 13.58 19.61
N PHE A 97 1.20 13.04 19.40
CA PHE A 97 0.08 13.27 20.32
C PHE A 97 0.02 12.33 21.52
N TYR A 98 0.45 11.08 21.35
CA TYR A 98 0.27 10.02 22.35
C TYR A 98 1.59 9.38 22.78
N LYS A 99 2.75 9.92 22.37
CA LYS A 99 4.09 9.47 22.76
C LYS A 99 4.28 7.96 22.51
N THR A 100 4.89 7.24 23.45
CA THR A 100 5.19 5.79 23.37
C THR A 100 3.93 4.94 23.22
N LYS A 101 2.83 5.32 23.88
CA LYS A 101 1.51 4.70 23.75
C LYS A 101 0.97 4.79 22.32
N GLY A 102 1.13 5.95 21.68
CA GLY A 102 0.77 6.17 20.28
C GLY A 102 1.55 5.29 19.31
N ILE A 103 2.84 5.08 19.57
CA ILE A 103 3.70 4.21 18.76
C ILE A 103 3.18 2.77 18.78
N LEU A 104 2.83 2.24 19.96
CA LEU A 104 2.27 0.90 20.12
C LEU A 104 0.93 0.75 19.39
N PHE A 105 0.04 1.73 19.55
CA PHE A 105 -1.24 1.76 18.83
C PHE A 105 -1.05 1.81 17.31
N ASN A 106 -0.10 2.61 16.83
CA ASN A 106 0.16 2.66 15.39
C ASN A 106 0.75 1.34 14.85
N PHE A 107 1.54 0.63 15.66
CA PHE A 107 2.04 -0.68 15.29
C PHE A 107 0.91 -1.72 15.16
N THR A 108 -0.05 -1.73 16.09
CA THR A 108 -1.23 -2.59 15.97
C THR A 108 -2.11 -2.20 14.79
N TYR A 109 -2.31 -0.89 14.57
CA TYR A 109 -3.00 -0.38 13.37
C TYR A 109 -2.34 -0.88 12.09
N PHE A 110 -1.01 -0.75 11.97
CA PHE A 110 -0.26 -1.20 10.81
C PHE A 110 -0.45 -2.70 10.55
N LEU A 111 -0.33 -3.53 11.59
CA LEU A 111 -0.49 -4.98 11.46
C LEU A 111 -1.89 -5.37 10.98
N ILE A 112 -2.93 -4.72 11.50
CA ILE A 112 -4.32 -5.04 11.17
C ILE A 112 -4.70 -4.50 9.78
N TYR A 113 -4.37 -3.24 9.48
CA TYR A 113 -4.93 -2.54 8.32
C TYR A 113 -4.03 -2.47 7.09
N LYS A 114 -2.71 -2.54 7.25
CA LYS A 114 -1.77 -2.24 6.16
C LYS A 114 -0.89 -3.42 5.77
N PHE A 115 -0.51 -4.28 6.72
CA PHE A 115 0.46 -5.35 6.46
C PHE A 115 0.03 -6.31 5.34
N ILE A 116 -1.20 -6.83 5.40
CA ILE A 116 -1.73 -7.76 4.39
C ILE A 116 -1.83 -7.09 3.02
N LEU A 117 -2.34 -5.85 2.97
CA LEU A 117 -2.42 -5.07 1.73
C LEU A 117 -1.05 -4.88 1.08
N LEU A 118 -0.04 -4.44 1.84
CA LEU A 118 1.32 -4.24 1.33
C LEU A 118 1.91 -5.54 0.79
N PHE A 119 1.70 -6.64 1.50
CA PHE A 119 2.16 -7.95 1.06
C PHE A 119 1.51 -8.37 -0.27
N LEU A 120 0.19 -8.22 -0.39
CA LEU A 120 -0.55 -8.52 -1.62
C LEU A 120 -0.11 -7.61 -2.79
N LEU A 121 0.13 -6.32 -2.54
CA LEU A 121 0.64 -5.38 -3.55
C LEU A 121 2.01 -5.81 -4.10
N VAL A 122 2.93 -6.25 -3.24
CA VAL A 122 4.24 -6.75 -3.68
C VAL A 122 4.09 -7.97 -4.59
N ILE A 123 3.23 -8.92 -4.22
CA ILE A 123 2.95 -10.10 -5.06
C ILE A 123 2.35 -9.65 -6.41
N LEU A 124 1.42 -8.70 -6.39
CA LEU A 124 0.77 -8.20 -7.59
C LEU A 124 1.77 -7.55 -8.55
N ILE A 125 2.69 -6.71 -8.03
CA ILE A 125 3.76 -6.09 -8.81
C ILE A 125 4.61 -7.17 -9.51
N LEU A 126 5.00 -8.24 -8.80
CA LEU A 126 5.76 -9.34 -9.40
C LEU A 126 4.98 -10.05 -10.53
N LYS A 127 3.66 -10.20 -10.36
CA LYS A 127 2.81 -10.80 -11.39
C LYS A 127 2.65 -9.89 -12.61
N TYR A 128 2.51 -8.59 -12.40
CA TYR A 128 2.43 -7.62 -13.50
C TYR A 128 3.74 -7.54 -14.27
N TYR A 129 4.88 -7.72 -13.59
CA TYR A 129 6.18 -7.78 -14.25
C TYR A 129 6.29 -9.03 -15.13
N LYS A 130 5.75 -10.15 -14.65
CA LYS A 130 5.66 -11.38 -15.43
C LYS A 130 4.69 -11.22 -16.61
N LEU A 131 3.56 -10.55 -16.44
CA LEU A 131 2.62 -10.23 -17.52
C LEU A 131 3.29 -9.40 -18.62
N PHE A 132 3.93 -8.29 -18.24
CA PHE A 132 4.70 -7.45 -19.16
C PHE A 132 5.73 -8.27 -19.95
N LYS A 133 6.54 -9.08 -19.26
CA LYS A 133 7.56 -9.92 -19.90
C LYS A 133 6.95 -10.94 -20.88
N ASN A 134 5.85 -11.57 -20.50
CA ASN A 134 5.17 -12.56 -21.34
C ASN A 134 4.51 -11.91 -22.56
N PHE A 135 3.94 -10.71 -22.39
CA PHE A 135 3.37 -9.94 -23.49
C PHE A 135 4.43 -9.54 -24.53
N PHE A 136 5.61 -9.09 -24.08
CA PHE A 136 6.74 -8.82 -24.97
C PHE A 136 7.20 -10.05 -25.75
N LYS A 137 7.25 -11.21 -25.10
CA LYS A 137 7.58 -12.49 -25.76
C LYS A 137 6.53 -12.88 -26.80
N TYR A 138 5.25 -12.69 -26.47
CA TYR A 138 4.15 -12.93 -27.40
C TYR A 138 4.19 -12.02 -28.64
N ILE A 139 4.46 -10.72 -28.46
CA ILE A 139 4.68 -9.79 -29.58
C ILE A 139 5.82 -10.26 -30.48
N ARG A 140 6.87 -10.85 -29.90
CA ARG A 140 8.00 -11.47 -30.63
C ARG A 140 7.67 -12.84 -31.24
N LYS A 141 6.41 -13.27 -31.20
CA LYS A 141 5.92 -14.56 -31.70
C LYS A 141 6.56 -15.78 -31.03
N GLU A 142 7.05 -15.62 -29.80
CA GLU A 142 7.45 -16.76 -28.97
C GLU A 142 6.21 -17.50 -28.44
N ASN A 143 6.28 -18.82 -28.36
CA ASN A 143 5.20 -19.64 -27.82
C ASN A 143 5.13 -19.48 -26.30
N VAL A 144 4.21 -18.63 -25.82
CA VAL A 144 4.03 -18.34 -24.39
C VAL A 144 2.55 -18.36 -24.03
N ASP A 145 2.22 -19.13 -23.00
CA ASP A 145 0.88 -19.09 -22.40
C ASP A 145 0.75 -17.90 -21.42
N ILE A 146 0.07 -16.86 -21.90
CA ILE A 146 -0.20 -15.64 -21.11
C ILE A 146 -1.41 -15.84 -20.18
N THR A 147 -2.34 -16.72 -20.54
CA THR A 147 -3.66 -16.84 -19.90
C THR A 147 -3.54 -17.18 -18.42
N LYS A 148 -2.69 -18.15 -18.07
CA LYS A 148 -2.40 -18.52 -16.68
C LYS A 148 -1.85 -17.34 -15.86
N THR A 149 -1.07 -16.45 -16.48
CA THR A 149 -0.51 -15.29 -15.78
C THR A 149 -1.58 -14.22 -15.56
N VAL A 150 -2.48 -14.05 -16.53
CA VAL A 150 -3.63 -13.14 -16.42
C VAL A 150 -4.57 -13.58 -15.29
N VAL A 151 -5.03 -14.83 -15.32
CA VAL A 151 -5.95 -15.38 -14.31
C VAL A 151 -5.38 -15.24 -12.90
N ASN A 152 -4.12 -15.63 -12.71
CA ASN A 152 -3.47 -15.51 -11.40
C ASN A 152 -3.35 -14.07 -10.91
N SER A 153 -3.15 -13.11 -11.82
CA SER A 153 -3.06 -11.70 -11.46
C SER A 153 -4.44 -11.15 -11.05
N GLN A 154 -5.50 -11.59 -11.73
CA GLN A 154 -6.87 -11.22 -11.39
C GLN A 154 -7.34 -11.82 -10.06
N LEU A 155 -6.94 -13.05 -9.74
CA LEU A 155 -7.21 -13.64 -8.44
C LEU A 155 -6.63 -12.78 -7.31
N ILE A 156 -5.41 -12.27 -7.46
CA ILE A 156 -4.80 -11.39 -6.45
C ILE A 156 -5.53 -10.05 -6.36
N ASN A 157 -5.95 -9.46 -7.49
CA ASN A 157 -6.80 -8.26 -7.47
C ASN A 157 -8.08 -8.50 -6.66
N ILE A 158 -8.75 -9.64 -6.87
CA ILE A 158 -9.95 -10.03 -6.13
C ILE A 158 -9.66 -10.18 -4.63
N PHE A 159 -8.53 -10.82 -4.26
CA PHE A 159 -8.13 -10.95 -2.86
C PHE A 159 -7.89 -9.59 -2.18
N ILE A 160 -7.32 -8.61 -2.88
CA ILE A 160 -7.12 -7.25 -2.35
C ILE A 160 -8.48 -6.60 -2.05
N LEU A 161 -9.41 -6.65 -3.01
CA LEU A 161 -10.75 -6.09 -2.82
C LEU A 161 -11.52 -6.79 -1.70
N PHE A 162 -11.40 -8.11 -1.60
CA PHE A 162 -12.02 -8.88 -0.53
C PHE A 162 -11.45 -8.51 0.84
N HIS A 163 -10.12 -8.33 0.93
CA HIS A 163 -9.47 -7.82 2.12
C HIS A 163 -10.00 -6.43 2.52
N ASP A 164 -10.18 -5.53 1.56
CA ASP A 164 -10.74 -4.20 1.83
C ASP A 164 -12.17 -4.26 2.37
N ILE A 165 -13.01 -5.17 1.82
CA ILE A 165 -14.37 -5.42 2.31
C ILE A 165 -14.33 -5.93 3.76
N ILE A 166 -13.45 -6.88 4.07
CA ILE A 166 -13.28 -7.39 5.45
C ILE A 166 -12.87 -6.27 6.39
N LEU A 167 -11.88 -5.46 6.02
CA LEU A 167 -11.40 -4.36 6.86
C LEU A 167 -12.48 -3.31 7.09
N ILE A 168 -13.30 -3.03 6.09
CA ILE A 168 -14.45 -2.14 6.25
C ILE A 168 -15.42 -2.74 7.26
N LEU A 169 -15.86 -3.99 7.08
CA LEU A 169 -16.86 -4.61 7.96
C LEU A 169 -16.37 -4.80 9.40
N PHE A 170 -15.15 -5.31 9.59
CA PHE A 170 -14.65 -5.79 10.89
C PHE A 170 -13.53 -4.94 11.47
N GLY A 171 -12.81 -4.18 10.64
CA GLY A 171 -11.60 -3.49 11.06
C GLY A 171 -11.85 -2.49 12.19
N LYS A 172 -12.98 -1.79 12.20
CA LYS A 172 -13.29 -0.80 13.26
C LYS A 172 -13.42 -1.50 14.61
N TYR A 173 -14.08 -2.65 14.65
CA TYR A 173 -14.24 -3.45 15.85
C TYR A 173 -12.89 -3.97 16.35
N LEU A 174 -12.04 -4.45 15.43
CA LEU A 174 -10.68 -4.89 15.75
C LEU A 174 -9.84 -3.75 16.33
N LEU A 175 -9.85 -2.54 15.75
CA LEU A 175 -9.12 -1.41 16.30
C LEU A 175 -9.66 -0.95 17.65
N ASN A 176 -10.98 -0.97 17.84
CA ASN A 176 -11.59 -0.58 19.11
C ASN A 176 -11.08 -1.40 20.28
N LEU A 177 -10.77 -2.70 20.08
CA LEU A 177 -10.14 -3.55 21.10
C LEU A 177 -8.79 -3.00 21.59
N PHE A 178 -8.08 -2.22 20.76
CA PHE A 178 -6.78 -1.65 21.09
C PHE A 178 -6.83 -0.16 21.46
N THR A 179 -8.01 0.47 21.46
CA THR A 179 -8.14 1.90 21.81
C THR A 179 -7.75 2.22 23.24
N PHE A 180 -7.74 1.23 24.15
CA PHE A 180 -7.21 1.41 25.50
C PHE A 180 -5.73 1.83 25.51
N LEU A 181 -4.97 1.51 24.46
CA LEU A 181 -3.58 1.95 24.31
C LEU A 181 -3.46 3.47 24.17
N LEU A 182 -4.52 4.16 23.75
CA LEU A 182 -4.54 5.62 23.58
C LEU A 182 -5.05 6.38 24.82
N LYS A 183 -5.49 5.67 25.87
CA LYS A 183 -5.84 6.22 27.19
C LYS A 183 -4.63 6.14 28.10
#